data_AF-A0A8T4QH11-F1
#
_entry.id   AF-A0A8T4QH11-F1
#
_cell.length_a   1.000
_cell.length_b   1.000
_cell.length_c   1.000
_cell.angle_alpha   90.00
_cell.angle_beta   90.00
_cell.angle_gamma   90.00
#
_symmetry.space_group_name_H-M   'P 1'
#
loop_
_entity.id
_entity.type
_entity.pdbx_description
1 polymer ?
#
loop_
_entity_poly.entity_id
_entity_poly.type
_entity_poly.pdbx_seq_one_letter_code
_entity_poly.pdbx_strand_id
1 'polypeptide(L)' 'MVKIQKLPSGQLVITIPKLIAEYEGIKKGMEMEFKKHNEGFILKITKKKGDQN' A
#
# COMPACT_ATOMS: atom_id res chain seq x y z
N MET A 1 12.97 2.99 -5.54
CA MET A 1 13.09 3.69 -4.25
C MET A 1 11.69 3.99 -3.71
N VAL A 2 11.39 3.58 -2.48
CA VAL A 2 10.13 3.94 -1.81
C VAL A 2 10.31 5.33 -1.17
N LYS A 3 9.32 6.21 -1.31
CA LYS A 3 9.36 7.56 -0.72
C LYS A 3 8.20 7.73 0.26
N ILE A 4 8.49 8.27 1.44
CA ILE A 4 7.47 8.60 2.45
C ILE A 4 7.47 10.12 2.60
N GLN A 5 6.29 10.73 2.50
CA GLN A 5 6.09 12.18 2.62
C GLN A 5 4.89 12.46 3.51
N LYS A 6 5.01 13.44 4.41
CA LYS A 6 3.88 13.97 5.18
C LYS A 6 3.48 15.31 4.57
N LEU A 7 2.22 15.43 4.14
CA LEU A 7 1.69 16.69 3.62
C LEU A 7 1.33 17.65 4.78
N PRO A 8 1.28 18.97 4.53
CA PRO A 8 0.88 19.95 5.53
C PRO A 8 -0.51 19.68 6.14
N SER A 9 -1.40 19.02 5.38
CA SER A 9 -2.72 18.58 5.84
C SER A 9 -2.69 17.45 6.89
N GLY A 10 -1.51 16.90 7.20
CA GLY A 10 -1.35 15.73 8.07
C GLY A 10 -1.45 14.39 7.36
N GLN A 11 -1.78 14.38 6.06
CA GLN A 11 -1.88 13.16 5.26
C GLN A 11 -0.50 12.53 4.99
N LEU A 12 -0.39 11.22 5.19
CA LEU A 12 0.80 10.44 4.85
C LEU A 12 0.70 9.91 3.41
N VAL A 13 1.72 10.18 2.61
CA VAL A 13 1.83 9.72 1.22
C VAL A 13 3.02 8.78 1.08
N ILE A 14 2.76 7.56 0.64
CA ILE A 14 3.78 6.54 0.36
C ILE A 14 3.83 6.34 -1.16
N THR A 15 4.97 6.64 -1.76
CA THR A 15 5.21 6.41 -3.19
C THR A 15 5.90 5.07 -3.37
N ILE A 16 5.22 4.16 -4.06
CA ILE A 16 5.73 2.83 -4.41
C ILE A 16 6.19 2.85 -5.87
N PRO A 17 7.41 2.37 -6.20
CA PRO A 17 7.86 2.21 -7.58
C PRO A 17 6.91 1.37 -8.42
N LYS A 18 6.71 1.77 -9.68
CA LYS A 18 5.82 1.08 -10.62
C LYS A 18 6.12 -0.43 -10.74
N LEU A 19 7.40 -0.81 -10.83
CA LEU A 19 7.82 -2.21 -10.91
C LEU A 19 7.33 -3.06 -9.72
N ILE A 20 7.41 -2.53 -8.50
CA ILE A 20 6.95 -3.22 -7.28
C ILE A 20 5.43 -3.28 -7.26
N ALA A 21 4.78 -2.17 -7.61
CA ALA A 21 3.32 -2.12 -7.67
C ALA A 21 2.76 -3.13 -8.68
N GLU A 22 3.40 -3.30 -9.84
CA GLU A 22 3.01 -4.27 -10.84
C GLU A 22 3.26 -5.71 -10.39
N TYR A 23 4.42 -5.98 -9.79
CA TYR A 23 4.74 -7.30 -9.23
C TYR A 23 3.77 -7.73 -8.13
N GLU A 24 3.42 -6.82 -7.21
CA GLU A 24 2.47 -7.07 -6.13
C GLU A 24 1.00 -6.96 -6.58
N GLY A 25 0.75 -6.47 -7.81
CA GLY A 25 -0.60 -6.29 -8.36
C GLY A 25 -1.40 -5.15 -7.72
N ILE A 26 -0.73 -4.13 -7.16
CA ILE A 26 -1.35 -2.95 -6.54
C ILE A 26 -1.98 -2.09 -7.64
N LYS A 27 -3.29 -1.81 -7.50
CA LYS A 27 -4.05 -0.96 -8.43
C LYS A 27 -4.60 0.27 -7.71
N LYS A 28 -4.88 1.33 -8.48
CA LYS A 28 -5.57 2.52 -7.95
C LYS A 28 -6.93 2.12 -7.38
N GLY A 29 -7.27 2.66 -6.20
CA GLY A 29 -8.53 2.37 -5.51
C GLY A 29 -8.54 1.06 -4.72
N MET A 30 -7.41 0.36 -4.64
CA MET A 30 -7.29 -0.87 -3.85
C MET A 30 -7.24 -0.56 -2.35
N GLU A 31 -7.99 -1.33 -1.57
CA GLU A 31 -7.88 -1.31 -0.11
C GLU A 31 -6.60 -2.05 0.32
N MET A 32 -5.91 -1.52 1.34
CA MET A 32 -4.71 -2.12 1.90
C MET A 32 -4.80 -2.11 3.42
N GLU A 33 -4.32 -3.19 4.05
CA GLU A 33 -4.24 -3.31 5.50
C GLU A 33 -2.84 -2.96 5.98
N PHE A 34 -2.76 -2.07 6.99
CA PHE A 34 -1.52 -1.76 7.69
C PHE A 34 -1.36 -2.69 8.88
N LYS A 35 -0.26 -3.45 8.91
CA LYS A 35 0.14 -4.23 10.09
C LYS A 35 1.39 -3.65 10.71
N LYS A 36 1.35 -3.43 12.03
CA LYS A 36 2.52 -3.03 12.80
C LYS A 36 3.51 -4.19 12.88
N HIS A 37 4.79 -3.88 12.67
CA HIS A 37 5.91 -4.78 12.86
C HIS A 37 6.93 -4.11 13.80
N ASN A 38 7.81 -4.87 14.44
CA ASN A 38 8.72 -4.34 15.47
C ASN A 38 9.63 -3.21 14.96
N GLU A 39 9.95 -3.20 13.66
CA GLU A 39 10.84 -2.23 13.02
C GLU A 39 10.15 -1.39 11.92
N GLY A 40 8.82 -1.47 11.81
CA GLY A 40 8.11 -0.77 10.74
C GLY A 40 6.65 -1.18 10.57
N PHE A 41 6.15 -1.05 9.35
CA PHE A 41 4.79 -1.45 8.99
C PHE A 41 4.81 -2.28 7.71
N ILE A 42 3.98 -3.31 7.69
CA ILE A 42 3.76 -4.17 6.55
C ILE A 42 2.45 -3.73 5.90
N LEU A 43 2.52 -3.42 4.61
CA LEU A 43 1.36 -3.19 3.77
C LEU A 43 0.93 -4.52 3.17
N LYS A 44 -0.27 -5.00 3.51
CA LYS A 44 -0.87 -6.17 2.86
C LYS A 44 -2.02 -5.75 1.98
N ILE A 45 -2.06 -6.28 0.77
CA ILE A 45 -3.19 -6.08 -0.13
C ILE A 45 -4.36 -6.91 0.41
N THR A 46 -5.46 -6.26 0.75
CA THR A 46 -6.71 -6.95 1.08
C THR A 46 -7.41 -7.35 -0.21
N LYS A 47 -7.20 -8.59 -0.65
CA LYS A 47 -8.10 -9.20 -1.64
C LYS A 47 -9.44 -9.43 -0.93
N LYS A 48 -10.47 -8.66 -1.26
CA LYS A 48 -11.85 -9.08 -0.91
C LYS A 48 -12.06 -10.45 -1.54
N LYS A 49 -12.19 -11.49 -0.71
CA LYS A 49 -12.74 -12.80 -1.10
C LYS A 49 -14.18 -12.53 -1.56
N GLY A 50 -14.39 -12.26 -2.84
CA GLY A 50 -15.70 -11.86 -3.34
C GLY A 50 -15.87 -11.83 -4.86
N ASP A 51 -14.82 -11.52 -5.64
CA ASP A 51 -14.92 -11.49 -7.12
C ASP A 51 -14.18 -12.67 -7.76
N GLN A 52 -14.65 -13.87 -7.46
CA GLN A 52 -14.56 -15.02 -8.37
C GLN A 52 -15.98 -15.52 -8.60
N ASN A 53 -16.66 -14.93 -9.58
CA ASN A 53 -17.74 -15.56 -10.33
C ASN A 53 -17.88 -14.88 -11.68
#